data_AF-A0A535QH27-F1
#
_entry.id   AF-A0A535QH27-F1
#
_cell.length_a   1.000
_cell.length_b   1.000
_cell.length_c   1.000
_cell.angle_alpha   90.00
_cell.angle_beta   90.00
_cell.angle_gamma   90.00
#
_symmetry.space_group_name_H-M   'P 1'
#
loop_
_entity.id
_entity.type
_entity.pdbx_description
1 polymer ?
#
loop_
_entity_poly.entity_id
_entity_poly.type
_entity_poly.pdbx_seq_one_letter_code
_entity_poly.pdbx_strand_id
1 'polypeptide(L)'
;MLYLAHRSPALSCPGCHVIEPYEFYKGKLIVYSLGNFVFDNMYDEVVRRGNILTLSVKKNQLLKWKLVSTRIGDWGEPSLLYQ
;
A
#
# COMPACT_ATOMS: atom_id res chain seq x y z
N MET A 1 -15.72 6.09 -4.67
CA MET A 1 -15.60 4.62 -4.57
C MET A 1 -14.14 4.25 -4.82
N LEU A 2 -13.42 3.94 -3.75
CA LEU A 2 -12.07 3.38 -3.78
C LEU A 2 -12.20 1.89 -4.06
N TYR A 3 -11.41 1.36 -4.99
CA TYR A 3 -11.27 -0.10 -5.14
C TYR A 3 -9.90 -0.49 -4.57
N LEU A 4 -9.93 -1.29 -3.51
CA LEU A 4 -8.82 -2.16 -3.13
C LEU A 4 -9.01 -3.42 -3.99
N ALA A 5 -8.21 -3.54 -5.04
CA ALA A 5 -8.31 -4.65 -5.98
C ALA A 5 -7.09 -5.54 -5.82
N HIS A 6 -7.24 -6.87 -5.90
CA HIS A 6 -6.10 -7.76 -6.03
C HIS A 6 -5.95 -8.13 -7.51
N ARG A 7 -4.81 -7.82 -8.13
CA ARG A 7 -4.53 -8.20 -9.52
C ARG A 7 -3.70 -9.48 -9.49
N SER A 8 -4.32 -10.64 -9.66
CA SER A 8 -3.54 -11.86 -9.96
C SER A 8 -3.43 -12.03 -11.47
N PRO A 9 -2.23 -11.80 -12.05
CA PRO A 9 -1.81 -12.58 -13.19
C PRO A 9 -0.38 -13.09 -12.96
N ALA A 10 -0.26 -14.39 -12.69
CA ALA A 10 0.97 -15.16 -12.91
C ALA A 10 2.29 -14.59 -12.34
N LEU A 11 2.34 -14.19 -11.07
CA LEU A 11 3.58 -14.19 -10.29
C LEU A 11 3.26 -14.63 -8.86
N SER A 12 4.00 -15.64 -8.39
CA SER A 12 3.87 -16.28 -7.09
C SER A 12 4.30 -15.37 -5.94
N CYS A 13 3.46 -14.40 -5.57
CA CYS A 13 3.63 -13.67 -4.31
C CYS A 13 2.51 -14.10 -3.35
N PRO A 14 2.82 -14.87 -2.29
CA PRO A 14 1.82 -15.39 -1.37
C PRO A 14 1.37 -14.27 -0.44
N GLY A 15 0.32 -13.54 -0.79
CA GLY A 15 -0.37 -12.59 0.09
C GLY A 15 -0.03 -11.11 -0.12
N CYS A 16 -0.90 -10.26 0.45
CA CYS A 16 -0.94 -8.78 0.36
C CYS A 16 0.23 -8.07 1.09
N HIS A 17 1.40 -8.71 1.14
CA HIS A 17 2.52 -8.32 2.00
C HIS A 17 3.56 -7.46 1.29
N VAL A 18 3.43 -7.29 -0.03
CA VAL A 18 4.33 -6.49 -0.87
C VAL A 18 3.57 -5.33 -1.51
N ILE A 19 4.23 -4.18 -1.64
CA ILE A 19 3.68 -3.00 -2.32
C ILE A 19 3.39 -3.35 -3.78
N GLU A 20 2.18 -3.04 -4.23
CA GLU A 20 1.82 -3.06 -5.65
C GLU A 20 1.55 -1.64 -6.16
N PRO A 21 1.68 -1.39 -7.47
CA PRO A 21 1.38 -0.08 -8.06
C PRO A 21 -0.05 0.38 -7.77
N TYR A 22 -0.32 1.66 -7.99
CA TYR A 22 -1.68 2.20 -8.07
C TYR A 22 -1.92 2.72 -9.48
N GLU A 23 -3.18 2.79 -9.90
CA GLU A 23 -3.55 3.35 -11.20
C GLU A 23 -4.84 4.18 -11.12
N PHE A 24 -5.04 5.05 -12.11
CA PHE A 24 -6.28 5.79 -12.28
C PHE A 24 -7.08 5.20 -13.43
N TYR A 25 -8.27 4.69 -13.12
CA TYR A 25 -9.20 4.16 -14.12
C TYR A 25 -10.54 4.89 -14.05
N LYS A 26 -10.97 5.48 -15.17
CA LYS A 26 -12.22 6.28 -15.27
C LYS A 26 -12.34 7.34 -14.16
N GLY A 27 -11.24 8.03 -13.87
CA GLY A 27 -11.18 9.07 -12.83
C GLY A 27 -11.24 8.55 -11.38
N LYS A 28 -11.11 7.23 -11.19
CA LYS A 28 -11.09 6.60 -9.86
C LYS A 28 -9.69 6.06 -9.57
N LEU A 29 -9.20 6.32 -8.37
CA LEU A 29 -7.95 5.74 -7.86
C LEU A 29 -8.19 4.27 -7.49
N ILE A 30 -7.35 3.39 -8.02
CA ILE A 30 -7.27 1.97 -7.67
C ILE A 30 -5.90 1.74 -7.04
N VAL A 31 -5.89 1.22 -5.82
CA VAL A 31 -4.65 0.86 -5.11
C VAL A 31 -4.70 -0.64 -4.87
N TYR A 32 -3.71 -1.35 -5.41
CA TYR A 32 -3.74 -2.81 -5.43
C TYR A 32 -3.28 -3.42 -4.10
N SER A 33 -2.09 -3.03 -3.63
CA SER A 33 -1.56 -3.43 -2.33
C SER A 33 -0.69 -2.33 -1.74
N LEU A 34 -0.91 -2.05 -0.46
CA LEU A 34 -0.08 -1.12 0.32
C LEU A 34 1.14 -1.82 0.93
N GLY A 35 1.26 -3.14 0.83
CA GLY A 35 2.25 -3.92 1.56
C GLY A 35 1.96 -3.96 3.06
N ASN A 36 2.98 -4.33 3.85
CA ASN A 36 2.83 -4.48 5.29
C ASN A 36 2.87 -3.14 6.03
N PHE A 37 1.98 -2.99 7.01
CA PHE A 37 2.01 -1.88 7.97
C PHE A 37 2.63 -2.31 9.32
N VAL A 38 2.38 -3.55 9.73
CA VAL A 38 3.00 -4.24 10.86
C VAL A 38 3.26 -5.67 10.42
N PHE A 39 4.41 -6.23 10.77
CA PHE A 39 4.79 -7.59 10.38
C PHE A 39 5.67 -8.18 11.47
N ASP A 40 5.72 -9.51 11.58
CA ASP A 40 6.50 -10.27 12.57
C ASP A 40 7.67 -11.04 11.94
N ASN A 41 7.73 -11.08 10.60
CA ASN A 41 8.68 -11.88 9.86
C ASN A 41 9.62 -11.04 8.97
N MET A 42 10.70 -10.49 9.54
CA MET A 42 11.58 -9.49 8.90
C MET A 42 12.69 -10.08 8.00
N TYR A 43 12.57 -11.31 7.50
CA TYR A 43 13.65 -11.96 6.74
C TYR A 43 13.97 -11.26 5.41
N ASP A 44 12.95 -10.82 4.66
CA ASP A 44 13.13 -10.19 3.35
C ASP A 44 12.83 -8.69 3.40
N GLU A 45 13.72 -7.84 2.88
CA GLU A 45 13.50 -6.38 2.87
C GLU A 45 12.24 -5.96 2.08
N VAL A 46 11.79 -6.79 1.12
CA VAL A 46 10.60 -6.52 0.32
C VAL A 46 9.30 -6.52 1.15
N VAL A 47 9.21 -7.39 2.18
CA VAL A 47 8.04 -7.46 3.08
C VAL A 47 8.13 -6.48 4.24
N ARG A 48 9.27 -5.80 4.39
CA ARG A 48 9.49 -4.72 5.37
C ARG A 48 9.06 -3.36 4.84
N ARG A 49 8.69 -3.27 3.56
CA ARG A 49 8.23 -2.03 2.93
C ARG A 49 6.71 -2.00 2.85
N GLY A 50 6.15 -0.83 3.11
CA GLY A 50 4.73 -0.57 3.00
C GLY A 50 4.44 0.85 2.55
N ASN A 51 3.16 1.18 2.48
CA ASN A 51 2.65 2.51 2.19
C ASN A 51 1.47 2.84 3.11
N ILE A 52 1.42 4.08 3.57
CA ILE A 52 0.25 4.69 4.19
C ILE A 52 -0.48 5.50 3.14
N LEU A 53 -1.75 5.16 2.91
CA LEU A 53 -2.64 5.90 2.02
C LEU A 53 -3.57 6.81 2.83
N THR A 54 -3.39 8.12 2.67
CA THR A 54 -4.32 9.13 3.20
C THR A 54 -5.30 9.55 2.11
N LEU A 55 -6.60 9.55 2.40
CA LEU A 55 -7.65 9.93 1.45
C LEU A 55 -8.54 11.02 2.06
N SER A 56 -8.86 12.03 1.27
CA SER A 56 -9.94 12.99 1.56
C SER A 56 -11.08 12.75 0.59
N VAL A 57 -12.22 12.29 1.09
CA VAL A 57 -13.40 11.94 0.28
C VAL A 57 -14.56 12.82 0.69
N LYS A 58 -15.30 13.36 -0.28
CA LYS A 58 -16.54 14.12 -0.04
C LYS A 58 -17.65 13.58 -0.93
N LYS A 59 -18.74 13.13 -0.29
CA LYS A 59 -19.83 12.42 -0.95
C LYS A 59 -19.27 11.24 -1.77
N ASN A 60 -19.30 11.34 -3.10
CA ASN A 60 -18.84 10.30 -4.01
C ASN A 60 -17.56 10.66 -4.78
N GLN A 61 -16.87 11.74 -4.38
CA GLN A 61 -15.68 12.26 -5.04
C GLN A 61 -14.45 12.13 -4.13
N LEU A 62 -13.35 11.66 -4.72
CA LEU A 62 -12.02 11.73 -4.11
C LEU A 62 -11.49 13.15 -4.30
N LEU A 63 -11.28 13.89 -3.20
CA LEU A 63 -10.80 15.27 -3.24
C LEU A 63 -9.27 15.34 -3.25
N LYS A 64 -8.63 14.54 -2.40
CA LYS A 64 -7.17 14.48 -2.26
C LYS A 64 -6.75 13.09 -1.85
N TRP A 65 -5.55 12.71 -2.23
CA TRP A 65 -4.91 11.49 -1.76
C TRP A 65 -3.41 11.75 -1.59
N LYS A 66 -2.78 11.02 -0.66
CA LYS A 66 -1.33 11.03 -0.45
C LYS A 66 -0.91 9.60 -0.13
N LEU A 67 0.13 9.13 -0.80
CA LEU A 67 0.80 7.88 -0.47
C LEU A 67 2.13 8.22 0.19
N VAL A 68 2.40 7.64 1.36
CA VAL A 68 3.66 7.82 2.10
C VAL A 68 4.28 6.46 2.31
N SER A 69 5.49 6.27 1.83
CA SER A 69 6.18 5.00 1.99
C SER A 69 6.66 4.78 3.41
N THR A 70 6.66 3.54 3.85
CA THR A 70 7.07 3.12 5.19
C THR A 70 8.05 1.97 5.13
N ARG A 71 8.87 1.87 6.17
CA ARG A 71 9.74 0.73 6.42
C ARG A 71 9.58 0.24 7.85
N ILE A 72 9.44 -1.06 8.01
CA ILE A 72 9.37 -1.71 9.30
C ILE A 72 10.78 -2.09 9.78
N GLY A 73 11.17 -1.57 10.94
CA GLY A 73 12.42 -1.85 11.63
C GLY A 73 12.49 -3.27 12.19
N ASP A 74 13.62 -3.62 12.81
CA ASP A 74 13.89 -5.00 13.23
C ASP A 74 12.98 -5.45 14.39
N TRP A 75 12.40 -4.49 15.11
CA TRP A 75 11.50 -4.71 16.24
C TRP A 75 10.03 -4.52 15.86
N GLY A 76 9.72 -4.49 14.56
CA GLY A 76 8.35 -4.28 14.08
C GLY A 76 7.90 -2.82 14.06
N GLU A 77 8.80 -1.86 14.30
CA GLU A 77 8.50 -0.44 14.35
C GLU A 77 8.35 0.16 12.93
N PRO A 78 7.20 0.74 12.57
CA PRO A 78 7.05 1.41 11.28
C PRO A 78 7.71 2.80 11.32
N SER A 79 8.51 3.09 10.31
CA SER A 79 9.13 4.40 10.07
C SER A 79 8.67 4.95 8.73
N LEU A 80 8.47 6.26 8.64
CA LEU A 80 8.14 6.93 7.38
C LEU A 80 9.43 7.10 6.56
N LEU A 81 9.40 6.64 5.31
CA LEU A 81 10.41 6.94 4.32
C LEU A 81 9.96 8.24 3.61
N TYR A 82 10.57 9.37 3.97
CA TYR A 82 10.34 10.76 3.52
C TYR A 82 9.29 11.61 4.27
N GLN A 83 9.66 12.90 4.49
CA GLN A 83 8.80 14.07 4.70
C GLN A 83 8.90 14.98 3.47
#